data_AF-A0A0M1J3Y2-F1
#
_entry.id   AF-A0A0M1J3Y2-F1
#
_cell.length_a   1.000
_cell.length_b   1.000
_cell.length_c   1.000
_cell.angle_alpha   90.00
_cell.angle_beta   90.00
_cell.angle_gamma   90.00
#
_symmetry.space_group_name_H-M   'P 1'
#
loop_
_entity.id
_entity.type
_entity.pdbx_description
1 polymer ?
#
loop_
_entity_poly.entity_id
_entity_poly.type
_entity_poly.pdbx_seq_one_letter_code
_entity_poly.pdbx_strand_id
1 'polypeptide(L)'
;MSYPNQAKMPINNSTSSQWQRQVDYDSPPKFNININSTIISKTKENISILGHHFNTKVITEKVTYPGKLSNHHWTNKFWYEMTSGKLIKSEQKMAPHTDLISISYISDVVRLIEKY
;
A
#
# COMPACT_ATOMS: atom_id res chain seq x y z
N MET A 1 30.56 -33.75 -17.23
CA MET A 1 31.06 -32.67 -16.36
C MET A 1 31.33 -31.48 -17.28
N SER A 2 30.76 -30.28 -17.15
CA SER A 2 30.09 -29.56 -16.06
C SER A 2 29.17 -28.53 -16.73
N TYR A 3 27.93 -28.33 -16.25
CA TYR A 3 27.06 -27.25 -16.71
C TYR A 3 27.33 -25.99 -15.88
N PRO A 4 27.51 -24.79 -16.49
CA PRO A 4 27.68 -23.59 -15.70
C PRO A 4 26.36 -23.16 -15.06
N ASN A 5 26.45 -22.95 -13.74
CA ASN A 5 25.53 -22.30 -12.81
C ASN A 5 24.44 -21.42 -13.45
N GLN A 6 23.17 -21.83 -13.28
CA GLN A 6 22.06 -20.89 -13.36
C GLN A 6 22.14 -19.96 -12.14
N ALA A 7 22.51 -18.71 -12.36
CA ALA A 7 22.23 -17.65 -11.41
C ALA A 7 20.70 -17.58 -11.24
N LYS A 8 20.19 -18.16 -10.15
CA LYS A 8 18.83 -17.89 -9.68
C LYS A 8 18.78 -16.42 -9.28
N MET A 9 18.36 -15.56 -10.21
CA MET A 9 17.94 -14.21 -9.86
C MET A 9 16.86 -14.33 -8.78
N PRO A 10 16.90 -13.53 -7.71
CA PRO A 10 15.84 -13.54 -6.73
C PRO A 10 14.54 -13.16 -7.45
N ILE A 11 13.53 -14.02 -7.32
CA ILE A 11 12.17 -13.77 -7.81
C ILE A 11 11.58 -12.66 -6.94
N ASN A 12 11.97 -11.42 -7.22
CA ASN A 12 11.25 -10.24 -6.79
C ASN A 12 10.08 -10.08 -7.78
N ASN A 13 9.02 -10.88 -7.57
CA ASN A 13 7.72 -10.67 -8.23
C ASN A 13 7.05 -9.41 -7.68
N SER A 14 7.75 -8.26 -7.69
CA SER A 14 7.12 -6.97 -7.49
C SER A 14 6.41 -6.63 -8.79
N THR A 15 5.14 -7.00 -8.89
CA THR A 15 4.28 -6.43 -9.92
C THR A 15 4.16 -4.93 -9.63
N SER A 16 4.69 -4.13 -10.55
CA SER A 16 4.43 -2.70 -10.57
C SER A 16 3.20 -2.46 -11.43
N SER A 17 2.24 -1.72 -10.91
CA SER A 17 1.04 -1.32 -11.65
C SER A 17 0.89 0.19 -11.55
N GLN A 18 0.41 0.81 -12.61
CA GLN A 18 0.11 2.23 -12.63
C GLN A 18 -1.39 2.42 -12.43
N TRP A 19 -1.76 3.40 -11.62
CA TRP A 19 -3.15 3.82 -11.45
C TRP A 19 -3.25 5.33 -11.62
N GLN A 20 -4.01 5.75 -12.62
CA GLN A 20 -4.34 7.15 -12.86
C GLN A 20 -5.80 7.38 -12.48
N ARG A 21 -6.07 8.46 -11.75
CA ARG A 21 -7.42 8.83 -11.32
C ARG A 21 -7.59 10.35 -11.24
N GLN A 22 -8.84 10.79 -11.30
CA GLN A 22 -9.24 12.17 -11.01
C GLN A 22 -9.67 12.27 -9.56
N VAL A 23 -9.28 13.36 -8.90
CA VAL A 23 -9.64 13.67 -7.53
C VAL A 23 -10.07 15.12 -7.38
N ASP A 24 -11.03 15.32 -6.49
CA ASP A 24 -11.51 16.60 -6.03
C ASP A 24 -11.18 16.74 -4.54
N TYR A 25 -10.80 17.95 -4.12
CA TYR A 25 -10.45 18.30 -2.76
C TYR A 25 -11.16 19.56 -2.35
N ASP A 26 -11.70 19.57 -1.13
CA ASP A 26 -12.44 20.73 -0.61
C ASP A 26 -11.52 21.77 0.06
N SER A 27 -10.31 21.40 0.50
CA SER A 27 -9.43 22.30 1.24
C SER A 27 -7.93 22.09 0.94
N PRO A 28 -7.27 23.04 0.24
CA PRO A 28 -7.90 24.10 -0.55
C PRO A 28 -8.72 23.52 -1.71
N PRO A 29 -9.80 24.18 -2.17
CA PRO A 29 -10.61 23.71 -3.29
C PRO A 29 -9.78 23.43 -4.55
N LYS A 30 -9.83 22.19 -5.02
CA LYS A 30 -9.22 21.71 -6.27
C LYS A 30 -10.15 20.71 -6.91
N PHE A 31 -10.38 20.86 -8.21
CA PHE A 31 -11.28 20.00 -8.95
C PHE A 31 -10.57 19.41 -10.16
N ASN A 32 -10.97 18.20 -10.53
CA ASN A 32 -10.54 17.49 -11.73
C ASN A 32 -9.02 17.32 -11.81
N ILE A 33 -8.36 17.08 -10.67
CA ILE A 33 -6.92 16.90 -10.65
C ILE A 33 -6.58 15.46 -11.01
N ASN A 34 -5.84 15.28 -12.11
CA ASN A 34 -5.30 13.99 -12.48
C ASN A 34 -4.09 13.66 -11.59
N ILE A 35 -4.17 12.57 -10.83
CA ILE A 35 -3.04 12.03 -10.08
C ILE A 35 -2.63 10.67 -10.60
N ASN A 36 -1.32 10.40 -10.50
CA ASN A 36 -0.71 9.16 -10.96
C ASN A 36 -0.11 8.43 -9.79
N SER A 37 -0.28 7.12 -9.75
CA SER A 37 0.20 6.29 -8.66
C SER A 37 0.93 5.07 -9.20
N THR A 38 2.11 4.79 -8.64
CA THR A 38 2.81 3.54 -8.86
C THR A 38 2.56 2.62 -7.68
N ILE A 39 1.90 1.50 -7.94
CA ILE A 39 1.58 0.46 -6.96
C ILE A 39 2.68 -0.59 -7.01
N ILE A 40 3.28 -0.87 -5.85
CA ILE A 40 4.32 -1.87 -5.66
C ILE A 40 3.82 -2.86 -4.63
N SER A 41 3.78 -4.14 -5.00
CA SER A 41 3.48 -5.20 -4.05
C SER A 41 4.78 -5.78 -3.47
N LYS A 42 4.83 -5.88 -2.14
CA LYS A 42 5.86 -6.61 -1.41
C LYS A 42 5.17 -7.70 -0.59
N THR A 43 5.55 -8.94 -0.83
CA THR A 43 5.05 -10.07 -0.05
C THR A 43 5.89 -10.20 1.22
N LYS A 44 5.22 -10.46 2.36
CA LYS A 44 5.78 -10.75 3.68
C LYS A 44 6.35 -9.54 4.44
N GLU A 45 5.47 -8.86 5.16
CA GLU A 45 5.80 -8.01 6.31
C GLU A 45 5.04 -8.53 7.54
N ASN A 46 5.71 -8.65 8.69
CA ASN A 46 5.05 -9.04 9.93
C ASN A 46 4.68 -7.79 10.71
N ILE A 47 3.39 -7.66 11.04
CA ILE A 47 2.88 -6.55 11.85
C ILE A 47 2.16 -7.09 13.08
N SER A 48 2.14 -6.30 14.16
CA SER A 48 1.35 -6.61 15.36
C SER A 48 0.12 -5.72 15.44
N ILE A 49 -1.05 -6.31 15.64
CA ILE A 49 -2.30 -5.61 15.93
C ILE A 49 -2.97 -6.33 17.10
N LEU A 50 -3.37 -5.59 18.13
CA LEU A 50 -3.94 -6.14 19.38
C LEU A 50 -3.05 -7.21 20.04
N GLY A 51 -1.73 -7.12 19.89
CA GLY A 51 -0.79 -8.10 20.45
C GLY A 51 -0.64 -9.40 19.63
N HIS A 52 -1.42 -9.59 18.56
CA HIS A 52 -1.29 -10.72 17.66
C HIS A 52 -0.43 -10.37 16.44
N HIS A 53 0.41 -11.31 16.01
CA HIS A 53 1.29 -11.16 14.85
C HIS A 53 0.61 -11.66 13.58
N PHE A 54 0.65 -10.83 12.54
CA PHE A 54 0.08 -11.15 11.24
C PHE A 54 1.16 -11.12 10.16
N ASN A 55 1.24 -12.20 9.38
CA ASN A 55 1.99 -12.20 8.13
C ASN A 55 1.16 -11.50 7.06
N THR A 56 1.72 -10.43 6.47
CA THR A 56 0.98 -9.59 5.53
C THR A 56 1.65 -9.47 4.17
N LYS A 57 0.83 -9.30 3.14
CA LYS A 57 1.21 -8.72 1.86
C LYS A 57 1.00 -7.21 1.97
N VAL A 58 2.05 -6.45 1.72
CA VAL A 58 2.00 -4.99 1.78
C VAL A 58 1.93 -4.44 0.37
N ILE A 59 0.90 -3.65 0.12
CA ILE A 59 0.76 -2.85 -1.09
C ILE A 59 1.22 -1.43 -0.75
N THR A 60 2.24 -0.96 -1.45
CA THR A 60 2.75 0.40 -1.34
C THR A 60 2.32 1.17 -2.58
N GLU A 61 1.53 2.22 -2.40
CA GLU A 61 1.13 3.13 -3.47
C GLU A 61 1.96 4.41 -3.36
N LYS A 62 2.82 4.68 -4.34
CA LYS A 62 3.54 5.95 -4.46
C LYS A 62 2.72 6.90 -5.31
N VAL A 63 2.10 7.89 -4.68
CA VAL A 63 1.23 8.87 -5.34
C VAL A 63 2.04 10.08 -5.78
N THR A 64 1.76 10.56 -6.98
CA THR A 64 2.27 11.80 -7.55
C THR A 64 1.11 12.72 -7.86
N TYR A 65 1.08 13.87 -7.20
CA TYR A 65 0.12 14.93 -7.38
C TYR A 65 0.77 16.12 -8.09
N PRO A 66 0.21 16.60 -9.21
CA PRO A 66 0.77 17.73 -9.94
C PRO A 66 0.50 19.04 -9.19
N GLY A 67 1.57 19.70 -8.75
CA GLY A 67 1.49 21.07 -8.21
C GLY A 67 1.87 22.11 -9.26
N LYS A 68 1.57 23.39 -8.98
CA LYS A 68 1.87 24.50 -9.91
C LYS A 68 3.37 24.75 -10.10
N LEU A 69 4.15 24.59 -9.03
CA LEU A 69 5.61 24.84 -9.01
C LEU A 69 6.41 23.54 -8.95
N SER A 70 5.91 22.56 -8.19
CA SER A 70 6.53 21.25 -8.04
C SER A 70 5.47 20.18 -7.77
N ASN A 71 5.79 18.94 -8.11
CA ASN A 71 4.93 17.81 -7.79
C ASN A 71 5.01 17.50 -6.29
N HIS A 72 3.87 17.13 -5.72
CA HIS A 72 3.79 16.58 -4.38
C HIS A 72 3.78 15.06 -4.47
N HIS A 73 4.50 14.42 -3.55
CA HIS A 73 4.59 12.98 -3.49
C HIS A 73 4.25 12.51 -2.08
N TRP A 74 3.53 11.40 -1.99
CA TRP A 74 3.34 10.68 -0.74
C TRP A 74 3.22 9.18 -1.00
N THR A 75 3.24 8.42 0.08
CA THR A 75 3.14 6.97 0.04
C THR A 75 1.97 6.52 0.89
N ASN A 76 1.04 5.78 0.29
CA ASN A 76 0.04 5.02 1.02
C ASN A 76 0.52 3.57 1.17
N LYS A 77 0.14 2.94 2.27
CA LYS A 77 0.44 1.53 2.57
C LYS A 77 -0.82 0.80 2.99
N PHE A 78 -0.96 -0.43 2.50
CA PHE A 78 -2.10 -1.28 2.77
C PHE A 78 -1.59 -2.68 3.13
N TRP A 79 -1.92 -3.15 4.33
CA TRP A 79 -1.49 -4.45 4.84
C TRP A 79 -2.63 -5.45 4.75
N TYR A 80 -2.48 -6.40 3.84
CA TYR A 80 -3.42 -7.50 3.65
C TYR A 80 -2.90 -8.74 4.35
N GLU A 81 -3.70 -9.39 5.19
CA GLU A 81 -3.33 -10.67 5.79
C GLU A 81 -3.17 -11.74 4.70
N MET A 82 -2.07 -12.49 4.75
CA MET A 82 -1.62 -13.36 3.65
C MET A 82 -2.57 -14.51 3.32
N THR A 83 -3.25 -15.06 4.33
CA THR A 83 -4.06 -16.28 4.21
C THR A 83 -5.46 -15.98 3.68
N SER A 84 -6.10 -14.97 4.26
CA SER A 84 -7.47 -14.54 3.98
C SER A 84 -7.56 -13.48 2.89
N GLY A 85 -6.47 -12.76 2.62
CA GLY A 85 -6.46 -11.63 1.71
C GLY A 85 -7.21 -10.39 2.22
N LYS A 86 -7.56 -10.33 3.52
CA LYS A 86 -8.27 -9.19 4.10
C LYS A 86 -7.35 -8.03 4.42
N LEU A 87 -7.80 -6.79 4.15
CA LEU A 87 -7.11 -5.57 4.59
C LEU A 87 -7.29 -5.42 6.11
N ILE A 88 -6.20 -5.46 6.86
CA ILE A 88 -6.24 -5.38 8.32
C ILE A 88 -5.70 -4.05 8.87
N LYS A 89 -4.89 -3.34 8.07
CA LYS A 89 -4.41 -2.00 8.38
C LYS A 89 -4.18 -1.20 7.09
N SER A 90 -4.37 0.11 7.14
CA SER A 90 -3.91 1.04 6.12
C SER A 90 -3.33 2.32 6.71
N GLU A 91 -2.41 2.94 5.98
CA GLU A 91 -1.84 4.25 6.26
C GLU A 91 -1.89 5.03 4.96
N GLN A 92 -2.67 6.09 4.91
CA GLN A 92 -2.93 6.83 3.67
C GLN A 92 -3.16 8.30 3.91
N LYS A 93 -2.79 9.10 2.93
CA LYS A 93 -3.00 10.54 2.92
C LYS A 93 -4.02 10.88 1.83
N MET A 94 -5.05 11.64 2.19
CA MET A 94 -6.17 11.94 1.29
C MET A 94 -5.81 12.99 0.25
N ALA A 95 -5.09 14.04 0.65
CA ALA A 95 -4.64 15.13 -0.22
C ALA A 95 -3.20 15.55 0.14
N PRO A 96 -2.44 16.25 -0.73
CA PRO A 96 -1.04 16.60 -0.48
C PRO A 96 -0.80 17.42 0.80
N HIS A 97 -1.82 18.11 1.33
CA HIS A 97 -1.72 18.95 2.53
C HIS A 97 -2.42 18.37 3.77
N THR A 98 -2.99 17.16 3.69
CA THR A 98 -3.63 16.54 4.86
C THR A 98 -2.63 15.74 5.69
N ASP A 99 -3.03 15.38 6.90
CA ASP A 99 -2.25 14.43 7.70
C ASP A 99 -2.35 13.00 7.16
N LEU A 100 -1.43 12.15 7.61
CA LEU A 100 -1.47 10.71 7.37
C LEU A 100 -2.57 10.11 8.26
N ILE A 101 -3.51 9.40 7.65
CA ILE A 101 -4.58 8.69 8.33
C ILE A 101 -4.17 7.23 8.47
N SER A 102 -4.11 6.74 9.71
CA SER A 102 -3.90 5.32 10.00
C SER A 102 -5.22 4.67 10.42
N ILE A 103 -5.58 3.56 9.78
CA ILE A 103 -6.82 2.82 10.02
C ILE A 103 -6.45 1.37 10.33
N SER A 104 -6.96 0.84 11.44
CA SER A 104 -6.89 -0.60 11.77
C SER A 104 -8.30 -1.18 11.74
N TYR A 105 -8.49 -2.26 10.98
CA TYR A 105 -9.81 -2.86 10.76
C TYR A 105 -10.10 -3.89 11.86
N ILE A 106 -10.40 -3.40 13.06
CA ILE A 106 -10.47 -4.23 14.29
C ILE A 106 -11.45 -5.40 14.16
N SER A 107 -12.63 -5.21 13.58
CA SER A 107 -13.60 -6.32 13.42
C SER A 107 -13.06 -7.45 12.55
N ASP A 108 -12.31 -7.15 11.49
CA ASP A 108 -11.71 -8.19 10.65
C ASP A 108 -10.54 -8.87 11.36
N VAL A 109 -9.74 -8.10 12.10
CA VAL A 109 -8.65 -8.62 12.93
C VAL A 109 -9.17 -9.61 13.97
N VAL A 110 -10.21 -9.25 14.72
CA VAL A 110 -10.82 -10.13 15.73
C VAL A 110 -11.34 -11.41 15.11
N ARG A 111 -12.07 -11.33 13.98
CA ARG A 111 -12.55 -12.53 13.26
C ARG A 111 -11.42 -13.42 12.76
N LEU A 112 -10.26 -12.85 12.42
CA LEU A 112 -9.08 -13.63 12.03
C LEU A 112 -8.43 -14.29 13.24
N ILE A 113 -8.44 -13.64 14.41
CA ILE A 113 -7.95 -14.23 15.66
C ILE A 113 -8.86 -15.37 16.12
N GLU A 114 -10.18 -15.18 16.10
CA GLU A 114 -11.14 -16.19 16.61
C GLU A 114 -11.26 -17.43 15.71
N LYS A 115 -10.92 -17.30 14.42
CA LYS A 115 -11.00 -18.40 13.44
C LYS A 115 -9.79 -19.32 13.50
N TYR A 116 -8.73 -18.95 14.23
CA TYR A 116 -7.46 -19.67 14.35
C TYR A 116 -6.99 -19.74 15.80
#